data_AF-A0A3Q3WXT9-F1
#
_entry.id   AF-A0A3Q3WXT9-F1
#
_cell.length_a   1.000
_cell.length_b   1.000
_cell.length_c   1.000
_cell.angle_alpha   90.00
_cell.angle_beta   90.00
_cell.angle_gamma   90.00
#
_symmetry.space_group_name_H-M   'P 1'
#
loop_
_entity.id
_entity.type
_entity.pdbx_description
1 polymer ?
#
loop_
_entity_poly.entity_id
_entity_poly.type
_entity_poly.pdbx_seq_one_letter_code
_entity_poly.pdbx_strand_id
1 'polypeptide(L)'
;ITQSSTVPCLFPLQYIRVALDSKPDALLQLMLREWQMERPKLLLTVQGGSENFNLPPKVKQAFSKGLMTAALSTGAWILTDGINTGVSKYVGEAVKTFGGHDLRKRSTVGITPWGGIDNNTDLIGRDVFRPYQPLGNPLSKRACLNRFHSQFLLVDDGTLGKHGCQQGLRTRLERHIQLQKIHPRLNQGVPVMCVVVEGGPNIVYTVLDYVSSVPPVPVFVFEGSGRAADILALLHKQTLDADIKDDFVIRIEDVFGVKRAEASQLYSALLRCMDHRESVSEASFGNVCVSTYGILTLHKWL
;
A
#
# COMPACT_ATOMS: atom_id res chain seq x y z
N ILE A 1 28.59 -11.78 -24.63
CA ILE A 1 28.56 -11.90 -23.15
C ILE A 1 27.94 -10.61 -22.62
N THR A 2 26.61 -10.59 -22.48
CA THR A 2 25.88 -9.42 -21.99
C THR A 2 26.04 -9.35 -20.47
N GLN A 3 26.83 -8.37 -20.00
CA GLN A 3 26.90 -8.03 -18.59
C GLN A 3 25.54 -7.47 -18.17
N SER A 4 24.72 -8.31 -17.53
CA SER A 4 23.60 -7.87 -16.72
C SER A 4 24.19 -7.10 -15.54
N SER A 5 24.14 -5.76 -15.61
CA SER A 5 24.54 -4.87 -14.53
C SER A 5 23.46 -4.84 -13.45
N THR A 6 23.24 -5.98 -12.80
CA THR A 6 22.50 -6.04 -11.54
C THR A 6 23.42 -5.49 -10.46
N VAL A 7 23.37 -4.18 -10.22
CA VAL A 7 23.99 -3.58 -9.04
C VAL A 7 23.48 -4.37 -7.83
N PRO A 8 24.33 -5.00 -7.01
CA PRO A 8 23.89 -5.75 -5.84
C PRO A 8 23.10 -4.84 -4.90
N CYS A 9 22.13 -5.38 -4.14
CA CYS A 9 21.66 -4.64 -2.98
C CYS A 9 22.85 -4.49 -2.04
N LEU A 10 23.25 -3.24 -1.76
CA LEU A 10 24.39 -2.95 -0.89
C LEU A 10 24.15 -3.37 0.57
N PHE A 11 22.92 -3.75 0.92
CA PHE A 11 22.52 -4.21 2.25
C PHE A 11 21.64 -5.46 2.18
N PRO A 12 21.80 -6.42 3.11
CA PRO A 12 20.88 -7.54 3.29
C PRO A 12 19.48 -7.04 3.62
N LEU A 13 18.46 -7.62 2.99
CA LEU A 13 17.05 -7.40 3.30
C LEU A 13 16.59 -8.44 4.31
N GLN A 14 15.77 -8.03 5.28
CA GLN A 14 15.21 -8.96 6.28
C GLN A 14 13.90 -9.53 5.76
N TYR A 15 13.69 -10.84 5.92
CA TYR A 15 12.43 -11.48 5.57
C TYR A 15 12.14 -12.63 6.50
N ILE A 16 10.85 -12.98 6.62
CA ILE A 16 10.40 -14.18 7.33
C ILE A 16 9.18 -14.77 6.61
N ARG A 17 9.11 -16.10 6.55
CA ARG A 17 7.89 -16.81 6.14
C ARG A 17 7.01 -17.08 7.36
N VAL A 18 5.75 -16.67 7.29
CA VAL A 18 4.79 -16.72 8.40
C VAL A 18 3.50 -17.37 7.96
N ALA A 19 2.85 -18.10 8.86
CA ALA A 19 1.52 -18.66 8.59
C ALA A 19 0.46 -17.56 8.56
N LEU A 20 -0.60 -17.76 7.79
CA LEU A 20 -1.73 -16.84 7.67
C LEU A 20 -2.32 -16.42 9.03
N ASP A 21 -2.36 -17.31 10.01
CA ASP A 21 -2.94 -17.09 11.34
C ASP A 21 -1.95 -16.54 12.38
N SER A 22 -0.72 -16.23 11.98
CA SER A 22 0.32 -15.67 12.86
C SER A 22 -0.18 -14.46 13.65
N LYS A 23 0.13 -14.44 14.95
CA LYS A 23 -0.35 -13.40 15.88
C LYS A 23 0.31 -12.04 15.57
N PRO A 24 -0.47 -10.95 15.44
CA PRO A 24 0.07 -9.61 15.17
C PRO A 24 1.12 -9.12 16.18
N ASP A 25 0.95 -9.44 17.47
CA ASP A 25 1.91 -9.06 18.52
C ASP A 25 3.28 -9.73 18.28
N ALA A 26 3.31 -11.01 17.95
CA ALA A 26 4.56 -11.71 17.64
C ALA A 26 5.27 -11.09 16.43
N LEU A 27 4.51 -10.73 15.38
CA LEU A 27 5.06 -10.04 14.20
C LEU A 27 5.61 -8.66 14.56
N LEU A 28 4.89 -7.90 15.38
CA LEU A 28 5.35 -6.59 15.82
C LEU A 28 6.60 -6.69 16.71
N GLN A 29 6.66 -7.66 17.63
CA GLN A 29 7.86 -7.91 18.44
C GLN A 29 9.06 -8.28 17.57
N LEU A 30 8.87 -9.12 16.55
CA LEU A 30 9.91 -9.44 15.56
C LEU A 30 10.43 -8.16 14.91
N MET A 31 9.53 -7.31 14.40
CA MET A 31 9.88 -6.07 13.70
C MET A 31 10.65 -5.10 14.63
N LEU A 32 10.21 -4.93 15.87
CA LEU A 32 10.82 -3.97 16.80
C LEU A 32 12.10 -4.50 17.47
N ARG A 33 12.16 -5.79 17.82
CA ARG A 33 13.29 -6.36 18.60
C ARG A 33 14.33 -7.01 17.72
N GLU A 34 13.93 -7.97 16.89
CA GLU A 34 14.85 -8.77 16.09
C GLU A 34 15.33 -8.00 14.86
N TRP A 35 14.41 -7.29 14.21
CA TRP A 35 14.75 -6.44 13.07
C TRP A 35 15.21 -5.03 13.48
N GLN A 36 15.10 -4.69 14.76
CA GLN A 36 15.52 -3.40 15.34
C GLN A 36 14.91 -2.20 14.61
N MET A 37 13.67 -2.33 14.14
CA MET A 37 12.96 -1.23 13.50
C MET A 37 12.59 -0.18 14.54
N GLU A 38 12.77 1.10 14.20
CA GLU A 38 12.26 2.20 15.02
C GLU A 38 10.74 2.14 15.10
N ARG A 39 10.16 2.41 16.27
CA ARG A 39 8.71 2.40 16.46
C ARG A 39 8.06 3.47 15.56
N PRO A 40 7.01 3.13 14.79
CA PRO A 40 6.39 4.09 13.88
C PRO A 40 5.65 5.16 14.68
N LYS A 41 5.74 6.41 14.21
CA LYS A 41 4.87 7.49 14.68
C LYS A 41 3.66 7.69 13.78
N LEU A 42 3.67 7.06 12.61
CA LEU A 42 2.59 7.04 11.61
C LEU A 42 2.73 5.73 10.81
N LEU A 43 1.60 5.15 10.39
CA LEU A 43 1.56 4.01 9.48
C LEU A 43 0.89 4.42 8.18
N LEU A 44 1.65 4.38 7.07
CA LEU A 44 1.16 4.63 5.72
C LEU A 44 0.91 3.29 5.04
N THR A 45 -0.35 2.91 4.89
CA THR A 45 -0.73 1.68 4.18
C THR A 45 -1.09 2.01 2.73
N VAL A 46 -0.26 1.55 1.78
CA VAL A 46 -0.44 1.89 0.36
C VAL A 46 -1.24 0.78 -0.31
N GLN A 47 -2.35 1.15 -0.93
CA GLN A 47 -3.28 0.29 -1.66
C GLN A 47 -3.40 0.79 -3.10
N GLY A 48 -3.68 -0.11 -4.04
CA GLY A 48 -3.74 0.27 -5.44
C GLY A 48 -3.68 -0.90 -6.40
N GLY A 49 -3.35 -0.60 -7.65
CA GLY A 49 -3.18 -1.62 -8.69
C GLY A 49 -2.09 -2.64 -8.35
N SER A 50 -2.40 -3.93 -8.51
CA SER A 50 -1.44 -5.03 -8.39
C SER A 50 -0.68 -5.28 -9.70
N GLU A 51 -1.32 -4.97 -10.83
CA GLU A 51 -0.75 -5.10 -12.18
C GLU A 51 0.03 -3.87 -12.61
N ASN A 52 0.90 -3.99 -13.61
CA ASN A 52 1.62 -2.83 -14.14
C ASN A 52 0.67 -1.84 -14.84
N PHE A 53 0.74 -0.58 -14.42
CA PHE A 53 0.06 0.55 -15.06
C PHE A 53 1.03 1.73 -15.17
N ASN A 54 0.72 2.69 -16.03
CA ASN A 54 1.54 3.88 -16.24
C ASN A 54 0.90 5.09 -15.55
N LEU A 55 1.56 5.63 -14.53
CA LEU A 55 1.16 6.89 -13.93
C LEU A 55 1.55 8.06 -14.83
N PRO A 56 0.67 9.06 -15.02
CA PRO A 56 1.06 10.32 -15.63
C PRO A 56 2.27 10.91 -14.89
N PRO A 57 3.29 11.46 -15.59
CA PRO A 57 4.54 11.90 -14.97
C PRO A 57 4.36 12.84 -13.77
N LYS A 58 3.37 13.73 -13.86
CA LYS A 58 2.99 14.66 -12.79
C LYS A 58 2.44 13.96 -11.55
N VAL A 59 1.54 13.00 -11.74
CA VAL A 59 0.95 12.19 -10.65
C VAL A 59 2.03 11.33 -10.00
N LYS A 60 2.88 10.69 -10.81
CA LYS A 60 4.04 9.92 -10.34
C LYS A 60 4.94 10.78 -9.45
N GLN A 61 5.30 11.98 -9.90
CA GLN A 61 6.17 12.88 -9.13
C GLN A 61 5.52 13.32 -7.81
N ALA A 62 4.24 13.71 -7.84
CA ALA A 62 3.49 14.12 -6.66
C ALA A 62 3.38 12.97 -5.64
N PHE A 63 3.01 11.77 -6.11
CA PHE A 63 2.94 10.56 -5.29
C PHE A 63 4.28 10.22 -4.66
N SER A 64 5.33 10.05 -5.47
CA SER A 64 6.65 9.62 -4.99
C SER A 64 7.27 10.63 -4.02
N LYS A 65 7.22 11.93 -4.35
CA LYS A 65 7.75 12.97 -3.47
C LYS A 65 6.91 13.11 -2.21
N GLY A 66 5.58 13.13 -2.32
CA GLY A 66 4.68 13.28 -1.18
C GLY A 66 4.79 12.15 -0.18
N LEU A 67 4.74 10.89 -0.66
CA LEU A 67 4.86 9.70 0.17
C LEU A 67 6.17 9.69 0.97
N MET A 68 7.30 9.93 0.30
CA MET A 68 8.60 9.91 0.95
C MET A 68 8.82 11.11 1.87
N THR A 69 8.30 12.28 1.50
CA THR A 69 8.33 13.47 2.38
C THR A 69 7.58 13.19 3.69
N ALA A 70 6.37 12.62 3.61
CA ALA A 70 5.58 12.27 4.78
C ALA A 70 6.25 11.20 5.64
N ALA A 71 6.80 10.16 5.02
CA ALA A 71 7.47 9.09 5.75
C ALA A 71 8.72 9.57 6.47
N LEU A 72 9.58 10.35 5.80
CA LEU A 72 10.83 10.84 6.39
C LEU A 72 10.61 11.92 7.45
N SER A 73 9.62 12.81 7.28
CA SER A 73 9.37 13.88 8.24
C SER A 73 8.73 13.39 9.54
N THR A 74 7.94 12.31 9.47
CA THR A 74 7.22 11.77 10.63
C THR A 74 7.89 10.54 11.23
N GLY A 75 8.79 9.86 10.51
CA GLY A 75 9.26 8.52 10.90
C GLY A 75 8.16 7.48 10.71
N ALA A 76 7.45 7.54 9.58
CA ALA A 76 6.39 6.59 9.27
C ALA A 76 6.92 5.26 8.77
N TRP A 77 6.18 4.20 9.05
CA TRP A 77 6.31 2.94 8.31
C TRP A 77 5.43 2.99 7.05
N ILE A 78 5.92 2.40 5.96
CA ILE A 78 5.18 2.24 4.71
C ILE A 78 4.90 0.76 4.51
N LEU A 79 3.62 0.37 4.46
CA LEU A 79 3.20 -1.00 4.15
C LEU A 79 2.70 -1.10 2.71
N THR A 80 3.19 -2.09 1.96
CA THR A 80 2.69 -2.46 0.63
C THR A 80 2.61 -3.98 0.50
N ASP A 81 2.22 -4.50 -0.66
CA ASP A 81 2.30 -5.93 -0.97
C ASP A 81 3.72 -6.42 -1.31
N GLY A 82 4.72 -5.54 -1.37
CA GLY A 82 6.14 -5.86 -1.55
C GLY A 82 6.56 -6.36 -2.93
N ILE A 83 5.66 -6.43 -3.91
CA ILE A 83 5.98 -6.95 -5.24
C ILE A 83 6.50 -5.85 -6.17
N ASN A 84 7.24 -6.26 -7.21
CA ASN A 84 7.86 -5.38 -8.19
C ASN A 84 6.93 -5.06 -9.38
N THR A 85 5.62 -5.03 -9.14
CA THR A 85 4.57 -4.63 -10.09
C THR A 85 3.62 -3.63 -9.42
N GLY A 86 2.79 -2.98 -10.24
CA GLY A 86 1.72 -2.08 -9.76
C GLY A 86 2.18 -0.97 -8.83
N VAL A 87 1.37 -0.66 -7.82
CA VAL A 87 1.61 0.46 -6.90
C VAL A 87 2.89 0.26 -6.07
N SER A 88 3.19 -0.98 -5.68
CA SER A 88 4.38 -1.28 -4.88
C SER A 88 5.67 -1.06 -5.65
N LYS A 89 5.66 -1.26 -6.98
CA LYS A 89 6.77 -0.82 -7.84
C LYS A 89 7.02 0.68 -7.73
N TYR A 90 5.97 1.50 -7.81
CA TYR A 90 6.09 2.96 -7.66
C TYR A 90 6.57 3.38 -6.27
N VAL A 91 6.16 2.67 -5.22
CA VAL A 91 6.69 2.88 -3.86
C VAL A 91 8.19 2.58 -3.83
N GLY A 92 8.63 1.44 -4.36
CA GLY A 92 10.06 1.11 -4.42
C GLY A 92 10.88 2.12 -5.21
N GLU A 93 10.35 2.62 -6.33
CA GLU A 93 10.99 3.71 -7.09
C GLU A 93 11.04 5.02 -6.30
N ALA A 94 9.97 5.37 -5.58
CA ALA A 94 9.95 6.54 -4.71
C ALA A 94 11.00 6.43 -3.61
N VAL A 95 11.09 5.25 -2.97
CA VAL A 95 12.11 4.95 -1.96
C VAL A 95 13.50 5.10 -2.56
N LYS A 96 13.77 4.55 -3.74
CA LYS A 96 15.05 4.67 -4.43
C LYS A 96 15.42 6.14 -4.69
N THR A 97 14.47 6.94 -5.18
CA THR A 97 14.74 8.31 -5.63
C THR A 97 14.77 9.33 -4.50
N PHE A 98 13.92 9.19 -3.47
CA PHE A 98 13.72 10.21 -2.43
C PHE A 98 14.07 9.73 -1.01
N GLY A 99 14.32 8.44 -0.79
CA GLY A 99 14.55 7.88 0.56
C GLY A 99 15.94 8.17 1.18
N GLY A 100 16.80 8.96 0.52
CA GLY A 100 18.18 9.21 0.95
C GLY A 100 19.13 8.07 0.59
N HIS A 101 20.27 7.95 1.29
CA HIS A 101 21.27 6.89 1.07
C HIS A 101 21.16 5.72 2.07
N ASP A 102 20.59 5.95 3.24
CA ASP A 102 20.46 4.92 4.28
C ASP A 102 19.13 4.17 4.11
N LEU A 103 19.20 2.91 3.69
CA LEU A 103 18.02 2.05 3.56
C LEU A 103 17.54 1.50 4.91
N ARG A 104 18.39 1.46 5.94
CA ARG A 104 18.01 0.95 7.28
C ARG A 104 17.10 1.91 8.02
N LYS A 105 17.22 3.20 7.74
CA LYS A 105 16.31 4.24 8.25
C LYS A 105 14.95 4.25 7.54
N ARG A 106 14.74 3.41 6.54
CA ARG A 106 13.48 3.30 5.82
C ARG A 106 12.75 2.07 6.30
N SER A 107 11.54 2.27 6.81
CA SER A 107 10.68 1.18 7.25
C SER A 107 9.64 0.89 6.17
N THR A 108 10.09 0.36 5.02
CA THR A 108 9.24 -0.03 3.89
C THR A 108 9.06 -1.53 3.88
N VAL A 109 7.89 -1.97 4.33
CA VAL A 109 7.60 -3.39 4.60
C VAL A 109 6.68 -3.93 3.52
N GLY A 110 7.13 -5.00 2.86
CA GLY A 110 6.32 -5.77 1.93
C GLY A 110 5.60 -6.91 2.64
N ILE A 111 4.27 -6.95 2.58
CA ILE A 111 3.47 -8.07 3.07
C ILE A 111 3.00 -8.87 1.86
N THR A 112 3.68 -9.98 1.56
CA THR A 112 3.58 -10.65 0.25
C THR A 112 3.10 -12.09 0.42
N PRO A 113 2.16 -12.58 -0.41
CA PRO A 113 1.76 -13.98 -0.37
C PRO A 113 2.89 -14.89 -0.87
N TRP A 114 3.33 -15.85 -0.05
CA TRP A 114 4.43 -16.78 -0.35
C TRP A 114 4.24 -17.55 -1.66
N GLY A 115 3.03 -18.04 -1.90
CA GLY A 115 2.68 -18.75 -3.13
C GLY A 115 2.70 -17.90 -4.39
N GLY A 116 2.63 -16.57 -4.25
CA GLY A 116 2.67 -15.60 -5.34
C GLY A 116 4.06 -15.10 -5.68
N ILE A 117 5.10 -15.52 -4.95
CA ILE A 117 6.49 -15.07 -5.16
C ILE A 117 7.18 -15.98 -6.18
N ASP A 118 7.80 -15.35 -7.17
CA ASP A 118 8.63 -16.06 -8.13
C ASP A 118 9.95 -16.51 -7.50
N ASN A 119 10.40 -17.73 -7.81
CA ASN A 119 11.56 -18.39 -7.19
C ASN A 119 11.57 -18.39 -5.65
N ASN A 120 10.41 -18.57 -5.03
CA ASN A 120 10.30 -18.60 -3.56
C ASN A 120 11.15 -19.70 -2.92
N THR A 121 11.45 -20.80 -3.60
CA THR A 121 12.35 -21.86 -3.12
C THR A 121 13.76 -21.38 -2.77
N ASP A 122 14.25 -20.34 -3.44
CA ASP A 122 15.58 -19.78 -3.20
C ASP A 122 15.66 -19.07 -1.84
N LEU A 123 14.51 -18.62 -1.32
CA LEU A 123 14.36 -17.98 -0.01
C LEU A 123 14.25 -19.00 1.14
N ILE A 124 14.24 -20.31 0.85
CA ILE A 124 14.15 -21.33 1.91
C ILE A 124 15.50 -21.47 2.61
N GLY A 125 15.54 -21.11 3.88
CA GLY A 125 16.70 -21.27 4.73
C GLY A 125 16.39 -20.90 6.17
N ARG A 126 17.16 -21.43 7.11
CA ARG A 126 17.07 -21.08 8.52
C ARG A 126 18.32 -20.30 8.90
N ASP A 127 18.14 -19.05 9.32
CA ASP A 127 19.21 -18.18 9.81
C ASP A 127 20.39 -18.04 8.82
N VAL A 128 20.08 -18.03 7.51
CA VAL A 128 21.07 -17.97 6.41
C VAL A 128 20.77 -16.86 5.43
N PHE A 129 21.83 -16.28 4.86
CA PHE A 129 21.71 -15.38 3.73
C PHE A 129 21.34 -16.16 2.47
N ARG A 130 20.30 -15.71 1.77
CA ARG A 130 19.84 -16.31 0.51
C ARG A 130 19.95 -15.28 -0.62
N PRO A 131 20.74 -15.57 -1.68
CA PRO A 131 20.66 -14.77 -2.88
C PRO A 131 19.29 -14.96 -3.52
N TYR A 132 18.59 -13.85 -3.75
CA TYR A 132 17.33 -13.86 -4.49
C TYR A 132 17.55 -13.22 -5.85
N GLN A 133 17.37 -14.00 -6.92
CA GLN A 133 17.46 -13.49 -8.27
C GLN A 133 16.03 -13.38 -8.85
N PRO A 134 15.52 -12.16 -9.05
CA PRO A 134 14.23 -11.97 -9.72
C PRO A 134 14.40 -12.33 -11.19
N LEU A 135 14.09 -13.57 -11.54
CA LEU A 135 14.02 -14.03 -12.92
C LEU A 135 12.57 -13.87 -13.37
N GLY A 136 12.20 -12.65 -13.76
CA GLY A 136 10.85 -12.40 -14.25
C GLY A 136 10.53 -13.32 -15.42
N ASN A 137 9.64 -14.29 -15.21
CA ASN A 137 9.14 -15.15 -16.26
C ASN A 137 7.85 -14.53 -16.85
N PRO A 138 7.84 -14.12 -18.13
CA PRO A 138 6.66 -13.51 -18.77
C PRO A 138 5.41 -14.39 -18.77
N LEU A 139 5.57 -15.71 -18.61
CA LEU A 139 4.48 -16.68 -18.55
C LEU A 139 4.01 -16.99 -17.12
N SER A 140 4.76 -16.53 -16.11
CA SER A 140 4.44 -16.77 -14.71
C SER A 140 3.41 -15.76 -14.24
N LYS A 141 2.38 -16.25 -13.55
CA LYS A 141 1.43 -15.39 -12.81
C LYS A 141 1.98 -14.94 -11.45
N ARG A 142 3.24 -15.27 -11.14
CA ARG A 142 3.92 -14.90 -9.90
C ARG A 142 4.68 -13.59 -10.09
N ALA A 143 4.89 -12.88 -8.99
CA ALA A 143 5.58 -11.62 -8.98
C ALA A 143 6.94 -11.71 -8.28
N CYS A 144 7.90 -10.92 -8.75
CA CYS A 144 9.18 -10.75 -8.07
C CYS A 144 9.05 -9.82 -6.87
N LEU A 145 9.83 -10.06 -5.81
CA LEU A 145 9.96 -9.11 -4.71
C LEU A 145 10.64 -7.81 -5.15
N ASN A 146 10.21 -6.68 -4.57
CA ASN A 146 10.77 -5.37 -4.87
C ASN A 146 12.00 -5.09 -4.01
N ARG A 147 13.17 -5.03 -4.64
CA ARG A 147 14.46 -4.84 -3.97
C ARG A 147 14.65 -3.52 -3.20
N PHE A 148 13.72 -2.58 -3.28
CA PHE A 148 13.77 -1.30 -2.57
C PHE A 148 12.90 -1.28 -1.30
N HIS A 149 12.23 -2.38 -0.99
CA HIS A 149 11.66 -2.64 0.33
C HIS A 149 12.74 -3.13 1.28
N SER A 150 12.72 -2.67 2.52
CA SER A 150 13.72 -3.03 3.53
C SER A 150 13.40 -4.34 4.25
N GLN A 151 12.11 -4.65 4.44
CA GLN A 151 11.67 -5.88 5.10
C GLN A 151 10.51 -6.57 4.38
N PHE A 152 10.39 -7.88 4.56
CA PHE A 152 9.30 -8.68 4.02
C PHE A 152 8.67 -9.64 5.01
N LEU A 153 7.34 -9.61 5.10
CA LEU A 153 6.51 -10.63 5.72
C LEU A 153 5.93 -11.51 4.60
N LEU A 154 6.42 -12.74 4.48
CA LEU A 154 6.00 -13.68 3.44
C LEU A 154 4.88 -14.58 3.99
N VAL A 155 3.64 -14.24 3.68
CA VAL A 155 2.45 -14.88 4.26
C VAL A 155 2.10 -16.15 3.49
N ASP A 156 2.03 -17.27 4.19
CA ASP A 156 1.79 -18.57 3.61
C ASP A 156 0.45 -19.16 4.07
N ASP A 157 -0.37 -19.52 3.09
CA ASP A 157 -1.65 -20.21 3.25
C ASP A 157 -1.62 -21.62 2.61
N GLY A 158 -0.45 -22.09 2.18
CA GLY A 158 -0.25 -23.36 1.51
C GLY A 158 -0.65 -23.38 0.03
N THR A 159 -1.20 -22.30 -0.51
CA THR A 159 -1.59 -22.23 -1.92
C THR A 159 -0.45 -21.73 -2.80
N LEU A 160 -0.52 -22.04 -4.10
CA LEU A 160 0.44 -21.58 -5.11
C LEU A 160 -0.26 -20.70 -6.14
N GLY A 161 0.34 -19.56 -6.46
CA GLY A 161 -0.16 -18.62 -7.46
C GLY A 161 -1.47 -17.90 -7.12
N LYS A 162 -1.96 -18.01 -5.88
CA LYS A 162 -3.11 -17.23 -5.42
C LYS A 162 -2.65 -15.95 -4.74
N HIS A 163 -3.43 -14.90 -4.93
CA HIS A 163 -3.22 -13.59 -4.31
C HIS A 163 -4.31 -13.32 -3.27
N GLY A 164 -4.01 -12.43 -2.33
CA GLY A 164 -5.01 -11.89 -1.40
C GLY A 164 -5.06 -12.56 -0.03
N CYS A 165 -4.43 -13.73 0.15
CA CYS A 165 -4.39 -14.40 1.46
C CYS A 165 -3.77 -13.51 2.54
N GLN A 166 -2.80 -12.68 2.18
CA GLN A 166 -2.10 -11.80 3.09
C GLN A 166 -2.96 -10.67 3.67
N GLN A 167 -4.11 -10.33 3.06
CA GLN A 167 -4.90 -9.15 3.44
C GLN A 167 -5.42 -9.24 4.87
N GLY A 168 -5.92 -10.40 5.28
CA GLY A 168 -6.41 -10.60 6.66
C GLY A 168 -5.30 -10.48 7.72
N LEU A 169 -4.08 -10.90 7.40
CA LEU A 169 -2.91 -10.69 8.27
C LEU A 169 -2.51 -9.21 8.30
N ARG A 170 -2.47 -8.54 7.13
CA ARG A 170 -2.18 -7.11 7.01
C ARG A 170 -3.12 -6.26 7.86
N THR A 171 -4.44 -6.42 7.73
CA THR A 171 -5.41 -5.63 8.50
C THR A 171 -5.28 -5.87 10.02
N ARG A 172 -5.04 -7.12 10.44
CA ARG A 172 -4.82 -7.43 11.86
C ARG A 172 -3.52 -6.82 12.40
N LEU A 173 -2.46 -6.80 11.58
CA LEU A 173 -1.19 -6.14 11.93
C LEU A 173 -1.34 -4.62 12.01
N GLU A 174 -1.99 -4.00 11.02
CA GLU A 174 -2.30 -2.57 11.01
C GLU A 174 -3.07 -2.15 12.26
N ARG A 175 -4.16 -2.86 12.59
CA ARG A 175 -4.94 -2.63 13.81
C ARG A 175 -4.10 -2.80 15.07
N HIS A 176 -3.24 -3.81 15.11
CA HIS A 176 -2.37 -4.02 16.26
C HIS A 176 -1.32 -2.91 16.44
N ILE A 177 -0.78 -2.39 15.34
CA ILE A 177 0.12 -1.22 15.34
C ILE A 177 -0.63 0.03 15.79
N GLN A 178 -1.86 0.23 15.32
CA GLN A 178 -2.69 1.37 15.69
C GLN A 178 -2.91 1.48 17.21
N LEU A 179 -3.04 0.34 17.89
CA LEU A 179 -3.21 0.28 19.35
C LEU A 179 -1.92 0.56 20.14
N GLN A 180 -0.76 0.62 19.48
CA GLN A 180 0.51 0.88 20.15
C GLN A 180 0.64 2.34 20.54
N LYS A 181 1.08 2.60 21.76
CA LYS A 181 1.38 3.97 22.20
C LYS A 181 2.64 4.49 21.52
N ILE A 182 2.55 5.66 20.91
CA ILE A 182 3.72 6.37 20.35
C ILE A 182 4.68 6.78 21.47
N HIS A 183 4.12 7.26 22.58
CA HIS A 183 4.88 7.72 23.74
C HIS A 183 4.18 7.30 25.04
N PRO A 184 4.91 6.83 26.08
CA PRO A 184 4.29 6.34 27.33
C PRO A 184 3.38 7.34 28.04
N ARG A 185 3.65 8.64 27.85
CA ARG A 185 2.90 9.75 28.46
C ARG A 185 1.72 10.26 27.61
N LEU A 186 1.63 9.85 26.35
CA LEU A 186 0.55 10.22 25.46
C LEU A 186 -0.38 9.02 25.30
N ASN A 187 -1.67 9.17 25.59
CA ASN A 187 -2.67 8.15 25.30
C ASN A 187 -3.10 8.20 23.82
N GLN A 188 -2.13 8.29 22.92
CA GLN A 188 -2.34 8.31 21.48
C GLN A 188 -1.72 7.06 20.87
N GLY A 189 -2.55 6.30 20.15
CA GLY A 189 -2.13 5.19 19.32
C GLY A 189 -1.33 5.67 18.11
N VAL A 190 -0.72 4.75 17.36
CA VAL A 190 -0.09 5.09 16.08
C VAL A 190 -1.20 5.41 15.06
N PRO A 191 -1.28 6.63 14.50
CA PRO A 191 -2.25 6.92 13.43
C PRO A 191 -1.95 6.04 12.22
N VAL A 192 -3.01 5.55 11.58
CA VAL A 192 -2.95 4.79 10.33
C VAL A 192 -3.63 5.61 9.25
N MET A 193 -3.00 5.72 8.09
CA MET A 193 -3.56 6.39 6.91
C MET A 193 -3.41 5.46 5.70
N CYS A 194 -4.50 5.30 4.95
CA CYS A 194 -4.52 4.57 3.70
C CYS A 194 -4.21 5.51 2.54
N VAL A 195 -3.34 5.11 1.63
CA VAL A 195 -3.01 5.85 0.40
C VAL A 195 -3.43 5.01 -0.79
N VAL A 196 -4.29 5.55 -1.64
CA VAL A 196 -4.85 4.86 -2.81
C VAL A 196 -4.31 5.45 -4.11
N VAL A 197 -3.76 4.57 -4.95
CA VAL A 197 -3.26 4.91 -6.30
C VAL A 197 -3.77 3.87 -7.30
N GLU A 198 -4.46 4.33 -8.34
CA GLU A 198 -5.12 3.47 -9.33
C GLU A 198 -6.10 2.51 -8.63
N GLY A 199 -6.00 1.19 -8.83
CA GLY A 199 -6.83 0.18 -8.21
C GLY A 199 -7.90 -0.42 -9.12
N GLY A 200 -8.07 -1.74 -9.01
CA GLY A 200 -9.21 -2.47 -9.54
C GLY A 200 -10.43 -2.46 -8.58
N PRO A 201 -11.48 -3.23 -8.89
CA PRO A 201 -12.73 -3.28 -8.11
C PRO A 201 -12.53 -3.54 -6.62
N ASN A 202 -11.59 -4.43 -6.27
CA ASN A 202 -11.32 -4.80 -4.88
C ASN A 202 -10.88 -3.62 -4.02
N ILE A 203 -10.26 -2.59 -4.61
CA ILE A 203 -9.83 -1.40 -3.87
C ILE A 203 -11.03 -0.62 -3.33
N VAL A 204 -12.18 -0.65 -4.00
CA VAL A 204 -13.42 -0.03 -3.49
C VAL A 204 -13.82 -0.67 -2.15
N TYR A 205 -13.83 -1.99 -2.08
CA TYR A 205 -14.15 -2.72 -0.84
C TYR A 205 -13.09 -2.50 0.24
N THR A 206 -11.80 -2.50 -0.14
CA THR A 206 -10.71 -2.18 0.80
C THR A 206 -10.89 -0.77 1.39
N VAL A 207 -11.23 0.22 0.58
CA VAL A 207 -11.50 1.59 1.05
C VAL A 207 -12.71 1.61 1.98
N LEU A 208 -13.79 0.92 1.62
CA LEU A 208 -14.98 0.80 2.46
C LEU A 208 -14.64 0.20 3.84
N ASP A 209 -13.84 -0.86 3.88
CA ASP A 209 -13.39 -1.49 5.13
C ASP A 209 -12.57 -0.52 5.99
N TYR A 210 -11.73 0.33 5.38
CA TYR A 210 -10.95 1.33 6.10
C TYR A 210 -11.81 2.45 6.68
N VAL A 211 -12.69 3.06 5.88
CA VAL A 211 -13.51 4.20 6.34
C VAL A 211 -14.61 3.77 7.31
N SER A 212 -15.10 2.54 7.22
CA SER A 212 -16.10 1.99 8.15
C SER A 212 -15.50 1.34 9.40
N SER A 213 -14.17 1.25 9.49
CA SER A 213 -13.50 0.67 10.66
C SER A 213 -13.67 1.55 11.91
N VAL A 214 -13.44 0.96 13.09
CA VAL A 214 -13.51 1.67 14.37
C VAL A 214 -12.17 1.53 15.10
N PRO A 215 -11.40 2.63 15.27
CA PRO A 215 -11.65 3.97 14.71
C PRO A 215 -11.44 4.02 13.18
N PRO A 216 -12.12 4.91 12.45
CA PRO A 216 -11.97 5.03 11.00
C PRO A 216 -10.52 5.30 10.58
N VAL A 217 -10.11 4.72 9.46
CA VAL A 217 -8.79 4.98 8.86
C VAL A 217 -8.98 5.98 7.72
N PRO A 218 -8.38 7.19 7.82
CA PRO A 218 -8.44 8.18 6.75
C PRO A 218 -7.82 7.64 5.46
N VAL A 219 -8.48 7.90 4.34
CA VAL A 219 -8.09 7.44 3.00
C VAL A 219 -7.70 8.63 2.13
N PHE A 220 -6.47 8.62 1.64
CA PHE A 220 -5.91 9.63 0.76
C PHE A 220 -5.84 9.11 -0.69
N VAL A 221 -6.63 9.69 -1.59
CA VAL A 221 -6.76 9.25 -2.97
C VAL A 221 -5.97 10.14 -3.92
N PHE A 222 -5.09 9.54 -4.74
CA PHE A 222 -4.37 10.25 -5.79
C PHE A 222 -5.22 10.33 -7.07
N GLU A 223 -5.92 11.45 -7.26
CA GLU A 223 -6.69 11.71 -8.47
C GLU A 223 -5.78 11.80 -9.72
N GLY A 224 -6.27 11.28 -10.84
CA GLY A 224 -5.55 11.17 -12.10
C GLY A 224 -4.61 9.96 -12.15
N SER A 225 -4.65 9.08 -11.14
CA SER A 225 -3.92 7.82 -11.15
C SER A 225 -4.67 6.70 -11.89
N GLY A 226 -5.96 6.89 -12.17
CA GLY A 226 -6.78 5.97 -12.95
C GLY A 226 -7.76 5.13 -12.13
N ARG A 227 -8.66 4.47 -12.85
CA ARG A 227 -9.56 3.40 -12.38
C ARG A 227 -10.24 3.70 -11.03
N ALA A 228 -10.04 2.87 -10.00
CA ALA A 228 -10.77 3.02 -8.73
C ALA A 228 -10.51 4.37 -8.05
N ALA A 229 -9.27 4.85 -8.03
CA ALA A 229 -8.91 6.14 -7.46
C ALA A 229 -9.68 7.29 -8.11
N ASP A 230 -9.79 7.31 -9.44
CA ASP A 230 -10.49 8.39 -10.16
C ASP A 230 -12.01 8.33 -9.94
N ILE A 231 -12.59 7.13 -9.86
CA ILE A 231 -14.02 6.97 -9.54
C ILE A 231 -14.31 7.46 -8.12
N LEU A 232 -13.48 7.10 -7.14
CA LEU A 232 -13.60 7.56 -5.76
C LEU A 232 -13.48 9.08 -5.67
N ALA A 233 -12.48 9.68 -6.32
CA ALA A 233 -12.27 11.12 -6.33
C ALA A 233 -13.43 11.87 -7.02
N LEU A 234 -13.95 11.33 -8.12
CA LEU A 234 -15.11 11.90 -8.81
C LEU A 234 -16.35 11.90 -7.92
N LEU A 235 -16.64 10.77 -7.27
CA LEU A 235 -17.80 10.64 -6.41
C LEU A 235 -17.71 11.54 -5.16
N HIS A 236 -16.49 11.70 -4.62
CA HIS A 236 -16.23 12.60 -3.51
C HIS A 236 -16.53 14.07 -3.83
N LYS A 237 -16.28 14.50 -5.07
CA LYS A 237 -16.54 15.88 -5.52
C LYS A 237 -18.00 16.17 -5.85
N GLN A 238 -18.77 15.15 -6.20
CA GLN A 238 -20.16 15.32 -6.58
C GLN A 238 -21.09 15.25 -5.36
N THR A 239 -22.08 16.14 -5.34
CA THR A 239 -23.30 15.97 -4.54
C THR A 239 -24.21 14.99 -5.27
N LEU A 240 -24.58 13.90 -4.60
CA LEU A 240 -25.29 12.78 -5.20
C LEU A 240 -26.75 13.14 -5.49
N ASP A 241 -27.05 13.49 -6.73
CA ASP A 241 -28.43 13.51 -7.22
C ASP A 241 -28.80 12.15 -7.81
N ALA A 242 -30.05 11.72 -7.61
CA ALA A 242 -30.54 10.40 -8.02
C ALA A 242 -30.47 10.16 -9.54
N ASP A 243 -30.38 11.23 -10.34
CA ASP A 243 -30.38 11.21 -11.80
C ASP A 243 -29.04 10.76 -12.40
N ILE A 244 -27.97 10.64 -11.60
CA ILE A 244 -26.60 10.34 -12.08
C ILE A 244 -26.24 8.85 -11.87
N LYS A 245 -27.13 8.05 -11.26
CA LYS A 245 -26.84 6.64 -10.96
C LYS A 245 -26.50 5.83 -12.21
N ASP A 246 -27.27 5.99 -13.28
CA ASP A 246 -27.09 5.19 -14.50
C ASP A 246 -25.73 5.45 -15.14
N ASP A 247 -25.38 6.73 -15.27
CA ASP A 247 -24.09 7.22 -15.79
C ASP A 247 -22.90 6.66 -14.99
N PHE A 248 -22.99 6.64 -13.65
CA PHE A 248 -21.94 6.06 -12.83
C PHE A 248 -21.81 4.55 -13.03
N VAL A 249 -22.92 3.81 -13.13
CA VAL A 249 -22.87 2.37 -13.32
C VAL A 249 -22.25 2.05 -14.69
N ILE A 250 -22.65 2.75 -15.76
CA ILE A 250 -22.04 2.61 -17.09
C ILE A 250 -20.53 2.90 -17.01
N ARG A 251 -20.13 3.97 -16.34
CA ARG A 251 -18.72 4.30 -16.16
C ARG A 251 -17.95 3.22 -15.40
N ILE A 252 -18.55 2.60 -14.38
CA ILE A 252 -17.94 1.50 -13.61
C ILE A 252 -17.79 0.24 -14.49
N GLU A 253 -18.79 -0.06 -15.33
CA GLU A 253 -18.73 -1.15 -16.32
C GLU A 253 -17.53 -0.94 -17.25
N ASP A 254 -17.39 0.25 -17.83
CA ASP A 254 -16.32 0.59 -18.78
C ASP A 254 -14.94 0.57 -18.12
N VAL A 255 -14.80 1.17 -16.94
CA VAL A 255 -13.50 1.32 -16.25
C VAL A 255 -12.96 -0.01 -15.71
N PHE A 256 -13.84 -0.88 -15.23
CA PHE A 256 -13.42 -2.17 -14.66
C PHE A 256 -13.60 -3.36 -15.60
N GLY A 257 -14.35 -3.21 -16.70
CA GLY A 257 -14.69 -4.32 -17.60
C GLY A 257 -15.61 -5.34 -16.94
N VAL A 258 -16.52 -4.88 -16.06
CA VAL A 258 -17.42 -5.72 -15.27
C VAL A 258 -18.85 -5.66 -15.81
N LYS A 259 -19.66 -6.69 -15.51
CA LYS A 259 -21.06 -6.71 -15.91
C LYS A 259 -21.88 -5.74 -15.06
N ARG A 260 -23.01 -5.28 -15.60
CA ARG A 260 -23.93 -4.36 -14.94
C ARG A 260 -24.35 -4.73 -13.51
N ALA A 261 -24.55 -6.02 -13.24
CA ALA A 261 -24.90 -6.48 -11.90
C ALA A 261 -23.77 -6.22 -10.89
N GLU A 262 -22.53 -6.50 -11.28
CA GLU A 262 -21.33 -6.25 -10.47
C GLU A 262 -21.03 -4.75 -10.38
N ALA A 263 -21.18 -4.00 -11.47
CA ALA A 263 -21.05 -2.54 -11.46
C ALA A 263 -22.05 -1.88 -10.51
N SER A 264 -23.28 -2.37 -10.45
CA SER A 264 -24.31 -1.89 -9.51
C SER A 264 -23.93 -2.17 -8.05
N GLN A 265 -23.31 -3.31 -7.76
CA GLN A 265 -22.79 -3.63 -6.44
C GLN A 265 -21.62 -2.72 -6.06
N LEU A 266 -20.68 -2.49 -6.98
CA LEU A 266 -19.56 -1.57 -6.79
C LEU A 266 -20.05 -0.14 -6.56
N TYR A 267 -21.05 0.31 -7.31
CA TYR A 267 -21.67 1.61 -7.09
C TYR A 267 -22.28 1.72 -5.68
N SER A 268 -22.97 0.69 -5.21
CA SER A 268 -23.49 0.66 -3.83
C SER A 268 -22.36 0.70 -2.79
N ALA A 269 -21.25 0.00 -3.01
CA ALA A 269 -20.09 0.06 -2.13
C ALA A 269 -19.43 1.45 -2.13
N LEU A 270 -19.32 2.10 -3.29
CA LEU A 270 -18.82 3.46 -3.43
C LEU A 270 -19.70 4.48 -2.70
N LEU A 271 -21.03 4.36 -2.80
CA LEU A 271 -21.95 5.20 -2.04
C LEU A 271 -21.75 5.04 -0.53
N ARG A 272 -21.57 3.81 -0.05
CA ARG A 272 -21.26 3.54 1.36
C ARG A 272 -19.92 4.13 1.79
N CYS A 273 -18.92 4.20 0.90
CA CYS A 273 -17.69 4.95 1.20
C CYS A 273 -17.99 6.44 1.42
N MET A 274 -18.93 7.01 0.66
CA MET A 274 -19.33 8.41 0.77
C MET A 274 -20.23 8.72 1.97
N ASP A 275 -20.81 7.71 2.63
CA ASP A 275 -21.43 7.89 3.95
C ASP A 275 -20.39 8.32 5.01
N HIS A 276 -19.11 8.05 4.74
CA HIS A 276 -17.94 8.44 5.54
C HIS A 276 -17.08 9.48 4.80
N ARG A 277 -17.71 10.39 4.05
CA ARG A 277 -17.05 11.35 3.15
C ARG A 277 -15.93 12.12 3.84
N GLU A 278 -16.14 12.49 5.10
CA GLU A 278 -15.12 13.17 5.89
C GLU A 278 -13.83 12.37 5.93
N SER A 279 -13.86 11.04 6.13
CA SER A 279 -12.65 10.21 6.22
C SER A 279 -11.92 10.01 4.88
N VAL A 280 -12.43 10.55 3.78
CA VAL A 280 -11.81 10.50 2.44
C VAL A 280 -11.25 11.88 2.10
N SER A 281 -10.05 11.91 1.52
CA SER A 281 -9.44 13.14 1.00
C SER A 281 -8.71 12.87 -0.30
N GLU A 282 -8.81 13.79 -1.25
CA GLU A 282 -8.17 13.68 -2.56
C GLU A 282 -7.05 14.71 -2.78
N ALA A 283 -6.03 14.30 -3.53
CA ALA A 283 -5.01 15.21 -4.06
C ALA A 283 -5.18 15.41 -5.55
N SER A 284 -5.54 16.64 -5.95
CA SER A 284 -5.54 17.08 -7.34
C SER A 284 -4.21 17.77 -7.71
N PHE A 285 -3.88 17.74 -9.00
CA PHE A 285 -2.74 18.45 -9.56
C PHE A 285 -2.97 19.98 -9.45
N GLY A 286 -2.46 20.58 -8.37
CA GLY A 286 -2.58 22.00 -8.05
C GLY A 286 -2.56 22.29 -6.54
N ASN A 287 -3.06 21.35 -5.73
CA ASN A 287 -3.17 21.50 -4.27
C ASN A 287 -2.05 20.83 -3.48
N VAL A 288 -1.07 20.21 -4.15
CA VAL A 288 0.16 19.73 -3.52
C VAL A 288 1.12 20.91 -3.31
N CYS A 289 0.64 21.96 -2.64
CA CYS A 289 1.49 22.97 -2.04
C CYS A 289 2.16 22.32 -0.83
N VAL A 290 3.35 21.76 -1.06
CA VAL A 290 4.32 21.57 0.01
C VAL A 290 4.77 22.96 0.43
N SER A 291 3.98 23.62 1.28
CA SER A 291 4.42 24.80 2.01
C SER A 291 5.70 24.45 2.74
N THR A 292 6.63 25.39 2.73
CA THR A 292 7.94 25.34 3.40
C THR A 292 7.84 25.09 4.91
N TYR A 293 6.62 25.13 5.45
CA TYR A 293 6.21 24.47 6.68
C TYR A 293 5.32 23.29 6.28
N GLY A 294 5.93 22.10 6.19
CA GLY A 294 5.22 20.87 5.89
C GLY A 294 4.05 20.68 6.86
N ILE A 295 2.99 20.00 6.41
CA ILE A 295 1.72 19.77 7.11
C ILE A 295 0.66 20.85 6.81
N LEU A 296 0.08 20.90 5.60
CA LEU A 296 -1.22 21.60 5.42
C LEU A 296 -2.33 20.70 4.87
N THR A 297 -2.01 19.55 4.28
CA THR A 297 -3.00 18.52 3.95
C THR A 297 -3.16 17.47 5.06
N LEU A 298 -2.11 17.26 5.88
CA LEU A 298 -2.13 16.33 7.03
C LEU A 298 -2.64 16.96 8.34
N HIS A 299 -2.64 18.29 8.47
CA HIS A 299 -3.08 18.97 9.71
C HIS A 299 -4.59 18.93 9.92
N LYS A 300 -5.38 18.58 8.89
CA LYS A 300 -6.82 18.31 9.08
C LYS A 300 -7.10 16.95 9.74
N TRP A 301 -6.08 16.09 9.86
CA TRP A 301 -6.22 14.68 10.27
C TRP A 301 -5.31 14.26 11.44
N LEU A 302 -4.47 15.18 11.95
CA LEU A 302 -3.65 15.03 13.16
C LEU A 302 -4.10 16.07 14.19
#